data_AF-A0A7J9W787-F1
#
_entry.id   AF-A0A7J9W787-F1
#
_cell.length_a   1.000
_cell.length_b   1.000
_cell.length_c   1.000
_cell.angle_alpha   90.00
_cell.angle_beta   90.00
_cell.angle_gamma   90.00
#
_symmetry.space_group_name_H-M   'P 1'
#
loop_
_entity.id
_entity.type
_entity.pdbx_description
1 polymer ?
#
loop_
_entity_poly.entity_id
_entity_poly.type
_entity_poly.pdbx_seq_one_letter_code
_entity_poly.pdbx_strand_id
1 'polypeptide(L)'
;QPMKRGWPCSALAGGPLHRWSPMKHRSPNPTARSTSRTRRTTSQRPVAGNPTAFSPLSPLAVPLLLKPRDPAGQVVLARLESPLLPLLHGVAVGDLSAVPPPSWSSDAAVTVVLAAENYPASPAKGDPIEGVAEAAAVPGAYVLHAGTKLDGDTLVTAGGRVLDVVGTGETLAAARRTAYEALGHIRLRGGHHRSDIAAAASA
;
A
#
# COMPACT_ATOMS: atom_id res chain seq x y z
N GLN A 1 0.44 -21.26 -46.55
CA GLN A 1 0.76 -19.87 -46.94
C GLN A 1 -0.01 -18.92 -46.02
N PRO A 2 0.67 -18.05 -45.25
CA PRO A 2 0.05 -17.07 -44.36
C PRO A 2 -0.04 -15.69 -45.02
N MET A 3 -1.11 -14.94 -44.77
CA MET A 3 -1.16 -13.51 -45.09
C MET A 3 -0.71 -12.67 -43.88
N LYS A 4 0.51 -12.14 -44.00
CA LYS A 4 1.09 -11.05 -43.20
C LYS A 4 0.71 -9.70 -43.84
N ARG A 5 0.23 -8.73 -43.06
CA ARG A 5 0.47 -7.26 -43.20
C ARG A 5 0.11 -6.64 -41.83
N GLY A 6 0.92 -5.90 -41.07
CA GLY A 6 2.27 -5.43 -41.25
C GLY A 6 2.37 -3.93 -41.58
N TRP A 7 2.82 -3.15 -40.58
CA TRP A 7 3.60 -1.89 -40.65
C TRP A 7 2.83 -0.56 -40.86
N PRO A 8 3.41 0.62 -40.51
CA PRO A 8 4.71 0.90 -39.85
C PRO A 8 4.67 1.92 -38.68
N CYS A 9 5.74 1.89 -37.89
CA CYS A 9 6.29 3.02 -37.12
C CYS A 9 7.36 3.70 -37.99
N SER A 10 7.33 5.04 -38.17
CA SER A 10 8.49 5.96 -38.28
C SER A 10 8.15 7.30 -38.96
N ALA A 11 8.74 8.37 -38.40
CA ALA A 11 9.24 9.58 -39.05
C ALA A 11 8.27 10.73 -39.41
N LEU A 12 8.28 11.76 -38.55
CA LEU A 12 8.54 13.14 -38.99
C LEU A 12 9.62 13.75 -38.08
N ALA A 13 10.61 14.35 -38.72
CA ALA A 13 11.85 14.89 -38.14
C ALA A 13 11.96 16.41 -38.39
N GLY A 14 12.70 17.09 -37.50
CA GLY A 14 13.36 18.40 -37.69
C GLY A 14 12.63 19.59 -37.04
N GLY A 15 13.18 20.41 -36.13
CA GLY A 15 14.51 20.64 -35.51
C GLY A 15 14.39 21.92 -34.63
N PRO A 16 15.45 22.62 -34.15
CA PRO A 16 16.81 22.24 -33.84
C PRO A 16 17.26 22.53 -32.37
N LEU A 17 18.20 21.69 -31.92
CA LEU A 17 19.38 21.92 -31.07
C LEU A 17 19.53 23.24 -30.28
N HIS A 18 19.53 23.14 -28.94
CA HIS A 18 20.50 23.87 -28.10
C HIS A 18 21.18 22.92 -27.10
N ARG A 19 22.51 22.89 -27.22
CA ARG A 19 23.50 22.14 -26.45
C ARG A 19 24.00 23.03 -25.31
N TRP A 20 24.10 22.51 -24.08
CA TRP A 20 25.07 23.02 -23.10
C TRP A 20 25.58 21.90 -22.19
N SER A 21 26.91 21.88 -22.03
CA SER A 21 27.75 20.84 -21.43
C SER A 21 27.94 21.00 -19.90
N PRO A 22 28.45 19.97 -19.19
CA PRO A 22 28.69 20.02 -17.74
C PRO A 22 30.09 20.57 -17.40
N MET A 23 30.23 21.22 -16.23
CA MET A 23 31.53 21.59 -15.65
C MET A 23 31.68 21.03 -14.23
N LYS A 24 32.86 20.46 -13.94
CA LYS A 24 33.29 19.92 -12.64
C LYS A 24 34.08 20.94 -11.82
N HIS A 25 33.92 20.83 -10.51
CA HIS A 25 34.84 21.12 -9.38
C HIS A 25 35.41 22.53 -9.15
N ARG A 26 35.07 23.10 -7.97
CA ARG A 26 36.05 23.46 -6.92
C ARG A 26 35.38 23.71 -5.56
N SER A 27 36.00 23.18 -4.50
CA SER A 27 35.77 23.52 -3.09
C SER A 27 36.42 24.88 -2.76
N PRO A 28 35.92 25.66 -1.78
CA PRO A 28 36.53 25.63 -0.44
C PRO A 28 35.56 25.82 0.74
N ASN A 29 35.91 25.25 1.90
CA ASN A 29 35.44 25.62 3.26
C ASN A 29 36.54 26.52 3.90
N PRO A 30 36.38 27.32 5.00
CA PRO A 30 35.39 27.34 6.09
C PRO A 30 34.72 28.73 6.27
N THR A 31 33.67 29.01 7.06
CA THR A 31 33.54 28.91 8.53
C THR A 31 32.12 29.38 8.94
N ALA A 32 31.54 28.73 9.95
CA ALA A 32 30.51 29.18 10.90
C ALA A 32 29.51 30.32 10.53
N ARG A 33 28.22 29.98 10.39
CA ARG A 33 27.14 30.78 11.00
C ARG A 33 25.90 29.92 11.30
N SER A 34 25.61 29.83 12.59
CA SER A 34 24.35 29.36 13.18
C SER A 34 23.14 30.03 12.52
N THR A 35 22.19 29.24 12.02
CA THR A 35 20.82 29.68 11.79
C THR A 35 19.86 28.63 12.34
N SER A 36 19.05 29.08 13.28
CA SER A 36 18.02 28.38 14.02
C SER A 36 16.99 27.74 13.07
N ARG A 37 16.89 26.41 13.10
CA ARG A 37 15.85 25.66 12.40
C ARG A 37 14.57 25.75 13.22
N THR A 38 13.68 26.67 12.87
CA THR A 38 12.32 26.76 13.41
C THR A 38 11.58 25.46 13.17
N ARG A 39 11.51 24.59 14.18
CA ARG A 39 10.57 23.46 14.24
C ARG A 39 9.15 24.05 14.20
N ARG A 40 8.45 23.91 13.07
CA ARG A 40 6.98 23.96 13.07
C ARG A 40 6.48 22.64 13.65
N THR A 41 6.33 22.60 14.97
CA THR A 41 5.50 21.61 15.66
C THR A 41 4.05 21.95 15.35
N THR A 42 3.42 21.22 14.43
CA THR A 42 1.95 21.21 14.33
C THR A 42 1.43 20.38 15.51
N SER A 43 0.96 21.08 16.54
CA SER A 43 0.26 20.49 17.68
C SER A 43 -1.11 20.00 17.22
N GLN A 44 -1.32 18.69 17.21
CA GLN A 44 -2.65 18.09 17.13
C GLN A 44 -3.11 17.86 18.59
N ARG A 45 -4.11 18.62 19.04
CA ARG A 45 -4.77 18.37 20.33
C ARG A 45 -5.53 17.04 20.28
N PRO A 46 -5.54 16.24 21.36
CA PRO A 46 -6.32 15.01 21.39
C PRO A 46 -7.81 15.35 21.49
N VAL A 47 -8.58 14.96 20.47
CA VAL A 47 -10.04 14.92 20.58
C VAL A 47 -10.38 13.63 21.32
N ALA A 48 -10.88 13.77 22.55
CA ALA A 48 -11.54 12.68 23.25
C ALA A 48 -12.80 12.31 22.46
N GLY A 49 -12.84 11.11 21.90
CA GLY A 49 -13.95 10.62 21.08
C GLY A 49 -14.25 9.16 21.38
N ASN A 50 -15.45 8.92 21.91
CA ASN A 50 -16.15 7.65 22.11
C ASN A 50 -15.92 6.64 20.95
N PRO A 51 -15.57 5.36 21.19
CA PRO A 51 -15.17 4.41 20.15
C PRO A 51 -16.26 3.89 19.20
N THR A 52 -17.44 4.54 19.11
CA THR A 52 -18.60 4.01 18.37
C THR A 52 -19.12 4.89 17.23
N ALA A 53 -18.45 5.98 16.84
CA ALA A 53 -18.91 6.83 15.74
C ALA A 53 -17.84 7.01 14.66
N PHE A 54 -17.95 6.26 13.56
CA PHE A 54 -17.29 6.60 12.29
C PHE A 54 -17.98 7.87 11.73
N SER A 55 -17.32 9.01 11.90
CA SER A 55 -17.70 10.30 11.29
C SER A 55 -17.56 10.22 9.76
N PRO A 56 -18.37 10.94 8.95
CA PRO A 56 -18.20 10.97 7.50
C PRO A 56 -16.75 11.34 7.15
N LEU A 57 -16.11 10.48 6.35
CA LEU A 57 -14.71 10.63 5.96
C LEU A 57 -14.52 12.00 5.31
N SER A 58 -13.67 12.82 5.92
CA SER A 58 -13.29 14.10 5.33
C SER A 58 -12.59 13.88 3.98
N PRO A 59 -12.61 14.85 3.06
CA PRO A 59 -11.91 14.75 1.77
C PRO A 59 -10.40 14.53 1.92
N LEU A 60 -9.82 14.80 3.09
CA LEU A 60 -8.41 14.50 3.40
C LEU A 60 -8.18 13.06 3.87
N ALA A 61 -9.20 12.38 4.42
CA ALA A 61 -9.09 11.01 4.89
C ALA A 61 -9.01 10.00 3.74
N VAL A 62 -9.73 10.24 2.65
CA VAL A 62 -9.76 9.31 1.50
C VAL A 62 -8.38 9.15 0.83
N PRO A 63 -7.60 10.22 0.54
CA PRO A 63 -6.25 10.09 0.01
C PRO A 63 -5.25 9.41 0.96
N LEU A 64 -5.48 9.48 2.28
CA LEU A 64 -4.66 8.80 3.29
C LEU A 64 -4.87 7.28 3.28
N LEU A 65 -6.12 6.83 3.12
CA LEU A 65 -6.46 5.40 3.00
C LEU A 65 -5.80 4.73 1.78
N LEU A 66 -5.49 5.51 0.75
CA LEU A 66 -4.88 5.02 -0.49
C LEU A 66 -3.35 5.05 -0.50
N LYS A 67 -2.69 5.46 0.59
CA LYS A 67 -1.23 5.38 0.65
C LYS A 67 -0.82 3.90 0.71
N PRO A 68 -0.07 3.37 -0.28
CA PRO A 68 0.34 1.95 -0.31
C PRO A 68 1.26 1.53 0.85
N ARG A 69 1.60 2.47 1.74
CA ARG A 69 2.61 2.33 2.77
C ARG A 69 2.02 2.11 4.16
N ASP A 70 0.70 2.09 4.32
CA ASP A 70 0.04 1.89 5.61
C ASP A 70 -1.00 0.76 5.52
N PRO A 71 -0.82 -0.36 6.25
CA PRO A 71 -1.79 -1.46 6.26
C PRO A 71 -3.16 -1.05 6.82
N ALA A 72 -3.26 0.07 7.55
CA ALA A 72 -4.54 0.57 8.07
C ALA A 72 -5.54 0.91 6.95
N GLY A 73 -5.06 1.42 5.80
CA GLY A 73 -5.93 1.75 4.66
C GLY A 73 -6.58 0.52 4.02
N GLN A 74 -5.87 -0.61 4.03
CA GLN A 74 -6.32 -1.86 3.42
C GLN A 74 -7.49 -2.48 4.19
N VAL A 75 -7.47 -2.40 5.53
CA VAL A 75 -8.57 -2.86 6.39
C VAL A 75 -9.85 -2.07 6.11
N VAL A 76 -9.73 -0.75 5.92
CA VAL A 76 -10.89 0.11 5.66
C VAL A 76 -11.46 -0.16 4.27
N LEU A 77 -10.59 -0.24 3.25
CA LEU A 77 -11.04 -0.51 1.87
C LEU A 77 -11.66 -1.89 1.72
N ALA A 78 -11.21 -2.90 2.47
CA ALA A 78 -11.81 -4.23 2.45
C ALA A 78 -13.27 -4.25 2.95
N ARG A 79 -13.71 -3.20 3.67
CA ARG A 79 -15.09 -3.07 4.17
C ARG A 79 -15.95 -2.12 3.33
N LEU A 80 -15.39 -1.45 2.32
CA LEU A 80 -16.13 -0.48 1.52
C LEU A 80 -16.97 -1.21 0.47
N GLU A 81 -18.29 -1.06 0.54
CA GLU A 81 -19.22 -1.64 -0.45
C GLU A 81 -19.51 -0.66 -1.60
N SER A 82 -19.45 0.64 -1.32
CA SER A 82 -19.64 1.65 -2.35
C SER A 82 -18.50 1.63 -3.38
N PRO A 83 -18.81 1.91 -4.66
CA PRO A 83 -17.78 2.10 -5.67
C PRO A 83 -16.79 3.20 -5.25
N LEU A 84 -15.50 2.87 -5.25
CA LEU A 84 -14.45 3.80 -4.84
C LEU A 84 -14.26 4.96 -5.82
N LEU A 85 -14.44 4.72 -7.13
CA LEU A 85 -14.15 5.71 -8.17
C LEU A 85 -14.96 7.02 -8.04
N PRO A 86 -16.30 6.99 -7.85
CA PRO A 86 -17.08 8.21 -7.59
C PRO A 86 -16.58 9.02 -6.38
N LEU A 87 -16.18 8.35 -5.30
CA LEU A 87 -15.66 9.00 -4.10
C LEU A 87 -14.33 9.72 -4.41
N LEU A 88 -13.41 9.06 -5.13
CA LEU A 88 -12.15 9.66 -5.53
C LEU A 88 -12.32 10.82 -6.50
N HIS A 89 -13.24 10.67 -7.46
CA HIS A 89 -13.57 11.74 -8.39
C HIS A 89 -14.13 12.96 -7.65
N GLY A 90 -15.09 12.76 -6.74
CA GLY A 90 -15.65 13.83 -5.92
C GLY A 90 -14.60 14.57 -5.09
N VAL A 91 -13.65 13.86 -4.48
CA VAL A 91 -12.50 14.51 -3.81
C VAL A 91 -11.64 15.30 -4.79
N ALA A 92 -11.32 14.72 -5.96
CA ALA A 92 -10.44 15.35 -6.94
C ALA A 92 -11.02 16.66 -7.51
N VAL A 93 -12.35 16.72 -7.70
CA VAL A 93 -13.04 17.92 -8.19
C VAL A 93 -13.51 18.86 -7.06
N GLY A 94 -13.33 18.45 -5.80
CA GLY A 94 -13.72 19.23 -4.64
C GLY A 94 -15.23 19.25 -4.34
N ASP A 95 -15.99 18.33 -4.94
CA ASP A 95 -17.43 18.19 -4.73
C ASP A 95 -17.80 16.75 -4.35
N LEU A 96 -17.95 16.54 -3.04
CA LEU A 96 -18.47 15.29 -2.48
C LEU A 96 -19.98 15.34 -2.24
N SER A 97 -20.63 16.50 -2.38
CA SER A 97 -22.06 16.64 -2.11
C SER A 97 -22.91 15.92 -3.16
N ALA A 98 -22.38 15.79 -4.37
CA ALA A 98 -22.98 15.02 -5.46
C ALA A 98 -22.73 13.51 -5.39
N VAL A 99 -21.90 13.03 -4.46
CA VAL A 99 -21.57 11.60 -4.30
C VAL A 99 -22.38 11.02 -3.15
N PRO A 100 -23.12 9.91 -3.35
CA PRO A 100 -23.81 9.24 -2.25
C PRO A 100 -22.87 8.90 -1.09
N PRO A 101 -23.33 8.97 0.18
CA PRO A 101 -22.53 8.55 1.31
C PRO A 101 -22.03 7.11 1.16
N PRO A 102 -20.78 6.81 1.55
CA PRO A 102 -20.24 5.47 1.44
C PRO A 102 -20.99 4.49 2.35
N SER A 103 -21.38 3.35 1.78
CA SER A 103 -21.86 2.17 2.49
C SER A 103 -20.70 1.26 2.88
N TRP A 104 -20.83 0.63 4.04
CA TRP A 104 -19.80 -0.21 4.64
C TRP A 104 -20.40 -1.54 5.07
N SER A 105 -19.65 -2.62 4.82
CA SER A 105 -19.99 -3.94 5.31
C SER A 105 -19.91 -3.98 6.85
N SER A 106 -20.84 -4.71 7.46
CA SER A 106 -20.82 -5.03 8.89
C SER A 106 -19.67 -5.98 9.26
N ASP A 107 -19.10 -6.69 8.29
CA ASP A 107 -18.02 -7.64 8.50
C ASP A 107 -16.76 -6.94 9.03
N ALA A 108 -16.02 -7.65 9.86
CA ALA A 108 -14.71 -7.23 10.30
C ALA A 108 -13.64 -7.54 9.24
N ALA A 109 -12.54 -6.79 9.29
CA ALA A 109 -11.35 -7.04 8.48
C ALA A 109 -10.10 -6.97 9.35
N VAL A 110 -9.13 -7.85 9.09
CA VAL A 110 -7.82 -7.90 9.78
C VAL A 110 -6.73 -8.04 8.74
N THR A 111 -5.73 -7.18 8.79
CA THR A 111 -4.55 -7.25 7.91
C THR A 111 -3.32 -7.69 8.70
N VAL A 112 -2.63 -8.71 8.20
CA VAL A 112 -1.34 -9.16 8.70
C VAL A 112 -0.26 -8.91 7.64
N VAL A 113 0.80 -8.21 8.03
CA VAL A 113 1.93 -7.91 7.14
C VAL A 113 2.95 -9.03 7.22
N LEU A 114 3.33 -9.58 6.06
CA LEU A 114 4.48 -10.45 5.91
C LEU A 114 5.71 -9.61 5.54
N ALA A 115 6.73 -9.66 6.37
CA ALA A 115 8.00 -8.96 6.16
C ALA A 115 9.10 -9.92 5.68
N ALA A 116 10.07 -9.39 4.95
CA ALA A 116 11.26 -10.10 4.53
C ALA A 116 12.24 -10.27 5.69
N GLU A 117 13.06 -11.31 5.62
CA GLU A 117 14.15 -11.55 6.56
C GLU A 117 14.97 -10.28 6.84
N ASN A 118 15.37 -10.06 8.09
CA ASN A 118 16.17 -8.92 8.55
C ASN A 118 15.49 -7.53 8.43
N TYR A 119 14.20 -7.46 8.08
CA TYR A 119 13.42 -6.22 8.25
C TYR A 119 13.25 -5.88 9.75
N PRO A 120 13.39 -4.62 10.17
CA PRO A 120 13.50 -3.39 9.36
C PRO A 120 14.92 -2.94 9.00
N ALA A 121 15.95 -3.59 9.53
CA ALA A 121 17.33 -3.13 9.41
C ALA A 121 17.92 -3.30 8.00
N SER A 122 17.87 -4.52 7.47
CA SER A 122 18.49 -4.87 6.19
C SER A 122 17.68 -5.96 5.46
N PRO A 123 16.49 -5.64 4.94
CA PRO A 123 15.57 -6.63 4.39
C PRO A 123 16.19 -7.38 3.21
N ALA A 124 16.10 -8.72 3.25
CA ALA A 124 16.50 -9.58 2.15
C ALA A 124 15.63 -9.34 0.90
N LYS A 125 16.24 -9.45 -0.28
CA LYS A 125 15.61 -9.20 -1.58
C LYS A 125 15.96 -10.31 -2.55
N GLY A 126 15.06 -10.59 -3.48
CA GLY A 126 15.23 -11.65 -4.49
C GLY A 126 14.86 -13.04 -3.99
N ASP A 127 14.33 -13.16 -2.76
CA ASP A 127 13.85 -14.44 -2.25
C ASP A 127 12.53 -14.81 -2.94
N PRO A 128 12.36 -16.06 -3.40
CA PRO A 128 11.13 -16.52 -4.01
C PRO A 128 9.98 -16.54 -3.00
N ILE A 129 8.80 -16.20 -3.49
CA ILE A 129 7.55 -16.19 -2.74
C ILE A 129 6.61 -17.22 -3.37
N GLU A 130 6.25 -18.24 -2.59
CA GLU A 130 5.35 -19.32 -3.01
C GLU A 130 4.03 -19.26 -2.24
N GLY A 131 3.00 -19.97 -2.73
CA GLY A 131 1.75 -20.15 -1.99
C GLY A 131 0.75 -18.99 -2.11
N VAL A 132 1.03 -17.99 -2.94
CA VAL A 132 0.20 -16.78 -3.07
C VAL A 132 -1.16 -17.11 -3.71
N ALA A 133 -1.21 -18.02 -4.67
CA ALA A 133 -2.45 -18.41 -5.33
C ALA A 133 -3.36 -19.19 -4.37
N GLU A 134 -2.79 -20.08 -3.56
CA GLU A 134 -3.47 -20.86 -2.54
C GLU A 134 -3.99 -19.96 -1.43
N ALA A 135 -3.18 -19.00 -0.97
CA ALA A 135 -3.60 -17.99 0.00
C ALA A 135 -4.76 -17.13 -0.51
N ALA A 136 -4.72 -16.72 -1.78
CA ALA A 136 -5.78 -15.95 -2.41
C ALA A 136 -7.05 -16.76 -2.69
N ALA A 137 -6.97 -18.09 -2.67
CA ALA A 137 -8.12 -18.98 -2.82
C ALA A 137 -8.88 -19.21 -1.50
N VAL A 138 -8.33 -18.81 -0.35
CA VAL A 138 -9.03 -18.89 0.94
C VAL A 138 -10.24 -17.94 0.92
N PRO A 139 -11.47 -18.42 1.19
CA PRO A 139 -12.65 -17.58 1.18
C PRO A 139 -12.55 -16.42 2.16
N GLY A 140 -12.81 -15.20 1.68
CA GLY A 140 -12.71 -13.98 2.49
C GLY A 140 -11.28 -13.49 2.73
N ALA A 141 -10.28 -14.07 2.05
CA ALA A 141 -8.90 -13.60 2.09
C ALA A 141 -8.53 -12.78 0.84
N TYR A 142 -7.68 -11.78 1.03
CA TYR A 142 -7.07 -11.00 -0.04
C TYR A 142 -5.57 -10.91 0.20
N VAL A 143 -4.77 -11.16 -0.83
CA VAL A 143 -3.31 -11.02 -0.77
C VAL A 143 -2.91 -9.79 -1.60
N LEU A 144 -2.34 -8.80 -0.93
CA LEU A 144 -1.93 -7.54 -1.54
C LEU A 144 -0.40 -7.48 -1.66
N HIS A 145 0.08 -7.11 -2.85
CA HIS A 145 1.49 -6.97 -3.13
C HIS A 145 2.02 -5.60 -2.66
N ALA A 146 2.99 -5.60 -1.74
CA ALA A 146 3.64 -4.38 -1.26
C ALA A 146 5.08 -4.26 -1.79
N GLY A 147 5.95 -5.16 -1.36
CA GLY A 147 7.37 -5.16 -1.68
C GLY A 147 7.77 -6.38 -2.49
N THR A 148 7.07 -6.66 -3.58
CA THR A 148 7.32 -7.78 -4.48
C THR A 148 7.66 -7.32 -5.89
N LYS A 149 8.37 -8.16 -6.66
CA LYS A 149 8.55 -7.99 -8.11
C LYS A 149 8.44 -9.36 -8.78
N LEU A 150 8.22 -9.37 -10.09
CA LEU A 150 8.44 -10.55 -10.92
C LEU A 150 9.91 -10.59 -11.38
N ASP A 151 10.52 -11.77 -11.31
CA ASP A 151 11.82 -12.10 -11.87
C ASP A 151 11.62 -13.28 -12.84
N GLY A 152 11.47 -12.95 -14.13
CA GLY A 152 10.84 -13.87 -15.09
C GLY A 152 9.41 -14.19 -14.65
N ASP A 153 9.11 -15.49 -14.52
CA ASP A 153 7.81 -15.98 -14.06
C ASP A 153 7.76 -16.19 -12.53
N THR A 154 8.83 -15.88 -11.80
CA THR A 154 8.92 -16.09 -10.35
C THR A 154 8.60 -14.81 -9.60
N LEU A 155 7.67 -14.87 -8.65
CA LEU A 155 7.43 -13.78 -7.72
C LEU A 155 8.53 -13.77 -6.63
N VAL A 156 9.18 -12.63 -6.44
CA VAL A 156 10.28 -12.48 -5.47
C VAL A 156 10.16 -11.23 -4.61
N THR A 157 10.85 -11.20 -3.47
CA THR A 157 10.94 -10.04 -2.58
C THR A 157 11.70 -8.87 -3.23
N ALA A 158 11.21 -7.65 -3.04
CA ALA A 158 11.80 -6.40 -3.54
C ALA A 158 11.87 -5.30 -2.47
N GLY A 159 11.21 -5.49 -1.32
CA GLY A 159 11.15 -4.54 -0.22
C GLY A 159 11.05 -5.22 1.14
N GLY A 160 11.00 -4.40 2.20
CA GLY A 160 10.99 -4.90 3.58
C GLY A 160 9.65 -5.50 4.03
N ARG A 161 8.55 -4.82 3.74
CA ARG A 161 7.20 -5.39 3.84
C ARG A 161 6.87 -5.95 2.47
N VAL A 162 6.51 -7.22 2.42
CA VAL A 162 6.45 -7.99 1.18
C VAL A 162 5.01 -8.12 0.73
N LEU A 163 4.17 -8.70 1.58
CA LEU A 163 2.74 -8.90 1.32
C LEU A 163 1.92 -8.38 2.50
N ASP A 164 0.71 -7.93 2.20
CA ASP A 164 -0.32 -7.68 3.20
C ASP A 164 -1.45 -8.69 2.98
N VAL A 165 -1.70 -9.56 3.97
CA VAL A 165 -2.75 -10.58 3.93
C VAL A 165 -3.93 -10.08 4.73
N VAL A 166 -5.04 -9.83 4.04
CA VAL A 166 -6.28 -9.33 4.63
C VAL A 166 -7.26 -10.49 4.76
N GLY A 167 -7.76 -10.75 5.96
CA GLY A 167 -8.89 -11.64 6.21
C GLY A 167 -10.13 -10.84 6.54
N THR A 168 -11.28 -11.29 6.03
CA THR A 168 -12.61 -10.74 6.32
C THR A 168 -13.51 -11.79 6.95
N GLY A 169 -14.53 -11.35 7.68
CA GLY A 169 -15.55 -12.22 8.25
C GLY A 169 -16.49 -11.51 9.22
N GLU A 170 -17.60 -12.16 9.56
CA GLU A 170 -18.69 -11.59 10.37
C GLU A 170 -18.25 -11.07 11.75
N THR A 171 -17.14 -11.59 12.28
CA THR A 171 -16.57 -11.17 13.56
C THR A 171 -15.07 -10.92 13.43
N LEU A 172 -14.51 -10.13 14.34
CA LEU A 172 -13.06 -9.87 14.36
C LEU A 172 -12.25 -11.17 14.53
N ALA A 173 -12.75 -12.12 15.33
CA ALA A 173 -12.14 -13.43 15.49
C ALA A 173 -12.17 -14.24 14.18
N ALA A 174 -13.28 -14.21 13.44
CA ALA A 174 -13.39 -14.86 12.14
C ALA A 174 -12.42 -14.23 11.12
N ALA A 175 -12.44 -12.90 10.97
CA ALA A 175 -11.54 -12.17 10.08
C ALA A 175 -10.06 -12.45 10.40
N ARG A 176 -9.70 -12.47 11.68
CA ARG A 176 -8.35 -12.83 12.13
C ARG A 176 -7.98 -14.26 11.73
N ARG A 177 -8.87 -15.23 11.94
CA ARG A 177 -8.65 -16.64 11.56
C ARG A 177 -8.40 -16.75 10.06
N THR A 178 -9.25 -16.14 9.23
CA THR A 178 -9.11 -16.11 7.77
C THR A 178 -7.75 -15.55 7.34
N ALA A 179 -7.29 -14.45 7.96
CA ALA A 179 -6.00 -13.84 7.62
C ALA A 179 -4.82 -14.79 7.92
N TYR A 180 -4.84 -15.46 9.08
CA TYR A 180 -3.77 -16.40 9.45
C TYR A 180 -3.84 -17.73 8.69
N GLU A 181 -5.03 -18.18 8.30
CA GLU A 181 -5.22 -19.34 7.42
C GLU A 181 -4.57 -19.07 6.06
N ALA A 182 -4.93 -17.97 5.40
CA ALA A 182 -4.33 -17.56 4.14
C ALA A 182 -2.80 -17.38 4.25
N LEU A 183 -2.33 -16.75 5.33
CA LEU A 183 -0.90 -16.56 5.58
C LEU A 183 -0.15 -17.89 5.72
N GLY A 184 -0.79 -18.93 6.26
CA GLY A 184 -0.22 -20.26 6.43
C GLY A 184 0.11 -20.98 5.12
N HIS A 185 -0.49 -20.55 4.00
CA HIS A 185 -0.16 -21.09 2.67
C HIS A 185 1.11 -20.46 2.08
N ILE A 186 1.47 -19.24 2.49
CA ILE A 186 2.57 -18.48 1.90
C ILE A 186 3.91 -18.97 2.44
N ARG A 187 4.87 -19.21 1.54
CA ARG A 187 6.25 -19.54 1.91
C ARG A 187 7.19 -18.44 1.46
N LEU A 188 7.99 -17.95 2.42
CA LEU A 188 9.05 -16.98 2.20
C LEU A 188 10.23 -17.31 3.12
N ARG A 189 11.41 -17.51 2.54
CA ARG A 189 12.65 -17.79 3.29
C ARG A 189 12.93 -16.66 4.29
N GLY A 190 13.04 -17.01 5.57
CA GLY A 190 13.32 -16.06 6.66
C GLY A 190 12.25 -14.97 6.85
N GLY A 191 11.09 -15.10 6.20
CA GLY A 191 9.99 -14.17 6.34
C GLY A 191 9.37 -14.25 7.74
N HIS A 192 8.88 -13.11 8.24
CA HIS A 192 8.28 -13.03 9.56
C HIS A 192 7.06 -12.12 9.58
N HIS A 193 6.17 -12.41 10.51
CA HIS A 193 4.96 -11.65 10.78
C HIS A 193 4.66 -11.67 12.27
N ARG A 194 3.79 -10.77 12.71
CA ARG A 194 3.25 -10.81 14.09
C ARG A 194 2.13 -11.84 14.19
N SER A 195 2.02 -12.51 15.34
CA SER A 195 0.95 -13.48 15.65
C SER A 195 -0.14 -12.90 16.58
N ASP A 196 0.10 -11.73 17.15
CA ASP A 196 -0.76 -11.06 18.14
C ASP A 196 -1.69 -10.02 17.52
N ILE A 197 -1.73 -9.90 16.18
CA ILE A 197 -2.59 -8.93 15.51
C ILE A 197 -4.06 -9.24 15.81
N ALA A 198 -4.78 -8.22 16.26
CA ALA A 198 -6.16 -8.25 16.72
C ALA A 198 -6.45 -9.21 17.91
N ALA A 199 -5.45 -9.88 18.49
CA ALA A 199 -5.66 -10.96 19.47
C ALA A 199 -6.47 -10.51 20.70
N ALA A 200 -6.11 -9.37 21.31
CA ALA A 200 -6.81 -8.85 22.49
C ALA A 200 -8.21 -8.31 22.19
N ALA A 201 -8.44 -7.83 20.96
CA ALA A 201 -9.74 -7.31 20.54
C ALA A 201 -10.69 -8.43 20.05
N SER A 202 -10.13 -9.60 19.72
CA SER A 202 -10.87 -10.79 19.25
C SER A 202 -11.15 -11.83 20.34
N ALA A 203 -10.66 -11.58 21.56
CA ALA A 203 -10.86 -12.43 22.75
C ALA A 203 -12.19 -12.10 23.43
#